data_AF-A0A6G2QD30-F1
#
_entry.id   AF-A0A6G2QD30-F1
#
_cell.length_a   1.000
_cell.length_b   1.000
_cell.length_c   1.000
_cell.angle_alpha   90.00
_cell.angle_beta   90.00
_cell.angle_gamma   90.00
#
_symmetry.space_group_name_H-M   'P 1'
#
loop_
_entity.id
_entity.type
_entity.pdbx_description
1 polymer ?
#
loop_
_entity_poly.entity_id
_entity_poly.type
_entity_poly.pdbx_seq_one_letter_code
_entity_poly.pdbx_strand_id
1 'polypeptide(L)' 'MHVALAGIALPNDVSVALHRKFGFAEIGTFNEYAVKNGQYLSSLWMQR' A
#
# COMPACT_ATOMS: atom_id res chain seq x y z
N MET A 1 9.74 15.61 9.81
CA MET A 1 9.50 14.19 9.51
C MET A 1 10.68 13.66 8.73
N HIS A 2 11.15 12.45 9.02
CA HIS A 2 12.25 11.82 8.28
C HIS A 2 11.73 11.05 7.05
N VAL A 3 10.65 10.28 7.22
CA VAL A 3 9.91 9.55 6.16
C VAL A 3 8.45 9.38 6.59
N ALA A 4 7.52 9.41 5.63
CA ALA A 4 6.14 8.97 5.79
C ALA A 4 5.92 7.66 5.01
N LEU A 5 5.28 6.68 5.63
CA LEU A 5 4.95 5.39 5.02
C LEU A 5 3.44 5.24 4.84
N ALA A 6 3.03 4.67 3.71
CA ALA A 6 1.64 4.31 3.42
C ALA A 6 1.56 2.84 3.03
N GLY A 7 0.81 2.05 3.80
CA GLY A 7 0.44 0.66 3.46
C GLY A 7 -0.99 0.62 2.94
N ILE A 8 -1.17 0.12 1.71
CA ILE A 8 -2.44 0.10 0.99
C ILE A 8 -2.81 -1.35 0.69
N ALA A 9 -3.89 -1.85 1.30
CA ALA A 9 -4.42 -3.19 0.98
C ALA A 9 -4.93 -3.24 -0.47
N LEU A 10 -4.59 -4.30 -1.19
CA LEU A 10 -4.95 -4.51 -2.59
C LEU A 10 -6.18 -5.41 -2.74
N PRO A 11 -7.00 -5.20 -3.80
CA PRO A 11 -6.89 -4.12 -4.80
C PRO A 11 -7.49 -2.79 -4.29
N ASN A 12 -6.79 -1.67 -4.52
CA ASN A 12 -7.28 -0.32 -4.16
C ASN A 12 -6.62 0.80 -5.00
N ASP A 13 -6.96 0.84 -6.29
CA ASP A 13 -6.37 1.81 -7.24
C ASP A 13 -6.66 3.27 -6.88
N VAL A 14 -7.81 3.55 -6.24
CA VAL A 14 -8.19 4.90 -5.82
C VAL A 14 -7.23 5.43 -4.75
N SER A 15 -6.93 4.62 -3.73
CA SER A 15 -5.96 5.00 -2.70
C SER A 15 -4.55 5.15 -3.29
N VAL A 16 -4.13 4.24 -4.16
CA VAL A 16 -2.82 4.32 -4.83
C VAL A 16 -2.70 5.62 -5.64
N ALA A 17 -3.70 5.96 -6.45
CA ALA A 17 -3.72 7.18 -7.23
C ALA A 17 -3.68 8.44 -6.34
N LEU A 18 -4.38 8.43 -5.21
CA LEU A 18 -4.34 9.52 -4.23
C LEU A 18 -2.94 9.71 -3.64
N HIS A 19 -2.30 8.63 -3.19
CA HIS A 19 -0.95 8.69 -2.61
C HIS A 19 0.09 9.14 -3.64
N ARG A 20 0.02 8.64 -4.88
CA ARG A 20 0.86 9.12 -5.99
C ARG A 20 0.70 10.63 -6.21
N LYS A 21 -0.53 11.16 -6.20
CA LYS A 21 -0.79 12.62 -6.30
C LYS A 21 -0.17 13.42 -5.15
N PHE A 22 -0.05 12.84 -3.97
CA PHE A 22 0.63 13.44 -2.82
C PHE A 22 2.15 13.24 -2.83
N GLY A 23 2.72 12.66 -3.88
CA GLY A 23 4.17 12.50 -4.03
C GLY A 23 4.75 11.27 -3.34
N PHE A 24 3.92 10.29 -2.96
CA PHE A 24 4.42 9.01 -2.49
C PHE A 24 4.94 8.16 -3.67
N ALA A 25 6.07 7.50 -3.45
CA ALA A 25 6.67 6.54 -4.37
C ALA A 25 6.49 5.12 -3.86
N GLU A 26 6.23 4.18 -4.76
CA GLU A 26 6.12 2.75 -4.44
C GLU A 26 7.48 2.18 -4.03
N ILE A 27 7.50 1.38 -2.97
CA ILE A 27 8.72 0.76 -2.45
C ILE A 27 8.66 -0.77 -2.46
N GLY A 28 7.47 -1.36 -2.55
CA GLY A 28 7.32 -2.80 -2.65
C GLY A 28 5.93 -3.28 -2.29
N THR A 29 5.68 -4.55 -2.59
CA THR A 29 4.41 -5.22 -2.30
C THR A 29 4.68 -6.42 -1.41
N PHE A 30 3.95 -6.53 -0.31
CA PHE A 30 3.87 -7.79 0.43
C PHE A 30 2.69 -8.59 -0.11
N ASN A 31 2.98 -9.77 -0.66
CA ASN A 31 1.99 -10.64 -1.26
C ASN A 31 1.45 -11.63 -0.23
N GLU A 32 0.12 -11.73 -0.13
CA GLU A 32 -0.59 -12.76 0.64
C GLU A 32 -0.12 -12.92 2.10
N TYR A 33 0.36 -11.82 2.70
CA TYR A 33 1.04 -11.84 3.99
C TYR A 33 0.09 -11.79 5.19
N ALA A 34 -1.19 -11.52 4.95
CA ALA A 34 -2.22 -11.42 5.98
C ALA A 34 -3.47 -12.21 5.56
N VAL A 35 -4.24 -12.68 6.55
CA VAL A 35 -5.51 -13.36 6.33
C VAL A 35 -6.63 -12.60 7.02
N LYS A 36 -7.70 -12.30 6.28
CA LYS A 36 -8.93 -11.71 6.81
C LYS A 36 -10.13 -12.40 6.20
N ASN A 37 -11.05 -12.88 7.03
CA ASN A 37 -12.26 -13.59 6.58
C ASN A 37 -11.96 -14.77 5.63
N GLY A 38 -10.87 -15.50 5.88
CA GLY A 38 -10.44 -16.62 5.04
C GLY A 38 -9.80 -16.24 3.70
N GLN A 39 -9.59 -14.95 3.43
CA GLN A 39 -8.92 -14.47 2.23
C GLN A 39 -7.51 -13.97 2.55
N TYR A 40 -6.56 -14.33 1.69
CA TYR A 40 -5.22 -13.76 1.73
C TYR A 40 -5.22 -12.35 1.17
N LEU A 41 -4.49 -11.47 1.84
CA LEU A 41 -4.39 -10.06 1.52
C LEU A 41 -2.96 -9.69 1.16
N SER A 42 -2.84 -8.89 0.12
CA SER A 42 -1.60 -8.24 -0.28
C SER A 42 -1.70 -6.75 0.01
N SER A 43 -0.55 -6.09 0.24
CA SER A 43 -0.49 -4.64 0.43
C SER A 43 0.66 -4.03 -0.35
N LEU A 44 0.39 -2.94 -1.06
CA LEU A 44 1.39 -2.06 -1.63
C LEU A 44 1.90 -1.10 -0.55
N TRP A 45 3.21 -0.95 -0.45
CA TRP A 45 3.86 0.02 0.42
C TRP A 45 4.47 1.15 -0.39
N MET A 46 4.28 2.36 0.10
CA MET A 46 4.80 3.58 -0.50
C MET A 46 5.48 4.46 0.55
N GLN A 47 6.42 5.31 0.14
CA GLN A 47 7.10 6.27 1.00
C GLN A 47 7.10 7.70 0.42
N ARG A 48 7.23 8.70 1.30
CA ARG A 48 7.49 10.11 0.97
C ARG A 48 8.39 10.78 1.99
#